data_AF-A0A835LPY3-F1
#
_entry.id   AF-A0A835LPY3-F1
#
_cell.length_a   1.000
_cell.length_b   1.000
_cell.length_c   1.000
_cell.angle_alpha   90.00
_cell.angle_beta   90.00
_cell.angle_gamma   90.00
#
_symmetry.space_group_name_H-M   'P 1'
#
loop_
_entity.id
_entity.type
_entity.pdbx_description
1 polymer ?
#
loop_
_entity_poly.entity_id
_entity_poly.type
_entity_poly.pdbx_seq_one_letter_code
_entity_poly.pdbx_strand_id
1 'polypeptide(L)'
;MLTPRPEGKAMQTNFNNVSRAFKLLLVSVALCECSAVYGRVHVYLKNEIGPKVALNFRCQSKDNNLGDHILYYGQTYTWSFGDQIFGRTLYWCRMHWLDSKKNIYIEGTFDIYKTSPDKLICGSNCTRVARSHGVYANNYGQEELFLYYEWPRQKYLMQQNQTKA
;
A
#
# COMPACT_ATOMS: atom_id res chain seq x y z
N MET A 1 57.32 -30.30 -62.61
CA MET A 1 56.09 -29.48 -62.62
C MET A 1 55.40 -29.69 -61.28
N LEU A 2 55.43 -28.71 -60.38
CA LEU A 2 54.76 -28.75 -59.07
C LEU A 2 53.63 -27.73 -59.09
N THR A 3 52.39 -28.17 -58.85
CA THR A 3 51.24 -27.28 -58.69
C THR A 3 51.26 -26.65 -57.29
N PRO A 4 50.90 -25.37 -57.13
CA PRO A 4 50.78 -24.77 -55.80
C PRO A 4 49.51 -25.24 -55.09
N ARG A 5 49.65 -25.47 -53.77
CA ARG A 5 48.61 -25.86 -52.82
C ARG A 5 47.58 -24.71 -52.66
N PRO A 6 46.26 -24.98 -52.63
CA PRO A 6 45.28 -23.92 -52.36
C PRO A 6 45.34 -23.53 -50.88
N GLU A 7 45.60 -22.25 -50.61
CA GLU A 7 45.44 -21.65 -49.28
C GLU A 7 43.93 -21.52 -48.97
N GLY A 8 43.51 -22.12 -47.86
CA GLY A 8 42.14 -22.01 -47.37
C GLY A 8 41.81 -20.56 -47.01
N LYS A 9 40.76 -20.00 -47.62
CA LYS A 9 40.21 -18.72 -47.20
C LYS A 9 39.66 -18.88 -45.79
N ALA A 10 40.27 -18.19 -44.82
CA ALA A 10 39.75 -18.10 -43.48
C ALA A 10 38.30 -17.58 -43.54
N MET A 11 37.37 -18.36 -42.99
CA MET A 11 35.99 -17.92 -42.75
C MET A 11 36.05 -16.90 -41.61
N GLN A 12 36.36 -15.66 -41.95
CA GLN A 12 36.40 -14.55 -41.02
C GLN A 12 34.96 -14.14 -40.72
N THR A 13 34.30 -14.92 -39.87
CA THR A 13 33.02 -14.55 -39.29
C THR A 13 33.18 -13.18 -38.64
N ASN A 14 32.24 -12.28 -38.97
CA ASN A 14 32.26 -10.87 -38.61
C ASN A 14 32.15 -10.68 -37.08
N PHE A 15 33.25 -10.90 -36.35
CA PHE A 15 33.38 -10.59 -34.92
C PHE A 15 32.96 -9.14 -34.62
N ASN A 16 33.22 -8.24 -35.56
CA ASN A 16 32.81 -6.84 -35.48
C ASN A 16 31.30 -6.66 -35.55
N ASN A 17 30.58 -7.44 -36.38
CA ASN A 17 29.13 -7.36 -36.46
C ASN A 17 28.46 -8.03 -35.27
N VAL A 18 29.04 -9.11 -34.73
CA VAL A 18 28.58 -9.74 -33.48
C VAL A 18 28.78 -8.81 -32.30
N SER A 19 29.95 -8.16 -32.18
CA SER A 19 30.22 -7.16 -31.15
C SER A 19 29.32 -5.93 -31.27
N ARG A 20 29.06 -5.46 -32.49
CA ARG A 20 28.11 -4.36 -32.75
C ARG A 20 26.69 -4.75 -32.39
N ALA A 21 26.23 -5.94 -32.78
CA ALA A 21 24.92 -6.45 -32.42
C ALA A 21 24.78 -6.59 -30.90
N PHE A 22 25.82 -7.08 -30.21
CA PHE A 22 25.82 -7.19 -28.75
C PHE A 22 25.81 -5.82 -28.05
N LYS A 23 26.59 -4.85 -28.55
CA LYS A 23 26.55 -3.46 -28.04
C LYS A 23 25.19 -2.81 -28.29
N LEU A 24 24.58 -3.01 -29.46
CA LEU A 24 23.24 -2.51 -29.77
C LEU A 24 22.18 -3.19 -28.89
N LEU A 25 22.33 -4.49 -28.61
CA LEU A 25 21.45 -5.22 -27.69
C LEU A 25 21.57 -4.65 -26.27
N LEU A 26 22.77 -4.45 -25.75
CA LEU A 26 23.00 -3.85 -24.43
C LEU A 26 22.45 -2.41 -24.34
N VAL A 27 22.64 -1.59 -25.38
CA VAL A 27 22.05 -0.24 -25.46
C VAL A 27 20.52 -0.29 -25.52
N SER A 28 19.96 -1.24 -26.28
CA SER A 28 18.50 -1.42 -26.35
C SER A 28 17.89 -1.87 -25.03
N VAL A 29 18.59 -2.70 -24.24
CA VAL A 29 18.16 -3.10 -22.89
C VAL A 29 18.34 -1.97 -21.88
N ALA A 30 19.38 -1.14 -22.01
CA ALA A 30 19.58 0.04 -21.15
C ALA A 30 18.58 1.17 -21.43
N LEU A 31 18.15 1.32 -22.69
CA LEU A 31 17.06 2.22 -23.11
C LEU A 31 15.68 1.59 -22.96
N CYS A 32 15.62 0.28 -22.72
CA CYS A 32 14.43 -0.36 -22.22
C CYS A 32 14.30 0.05 -20.76
N GLU A 33 13.71 1.23 -20.55
CA GLU A 33 12.94 1.44 -19.35
C GLU A 33 11.83 0.40 -19.39
N CYS A 34 12.13 -0.81 -18.91
CA CYS A 34 11.13 -1.68 -18.33
C CYS A 34 10.53 -0.86 -17.19
N SER A 35 9.56 -0.02 -17.52
CA SER A 35 8.43 0.23 -16.66
C SER A 35 7.85 -1.14 -16.41
N ALA A 36 8.44 -1.90 -15.48
CA ALA A 36 7.73 -2.99 -14.85
C ALA A 36 6.40 -2.37 -14.49
N VAL A 37 5.31 -2.91 -15.05
CA VAL A 37 3.97 -2.40 -14.82
C VAL A 37 3.68 -2.70 -13.35
N TYR A 38 4.13 -1.82 -12.46
CA TYR A 38 3.92 -1.92 -11.04
C TYR A 38 2.42 -1.67 -10.86
N GLY A 39 1.69 -2.70 -10.45
CA GLY A 39 0.30 -2.52 -10.03
C GLY A 39 0.25 -1.42 -8.97
N ARG A 40 -0.76 -0.55 -9.02
CA ARG A 40 -1.00 0.40 -7.92
C ARG A 40 -2.00 -0.20 -6.96
N VAL A 41 -1.72 -0.03 -5.68
CA VAL A 41 -2.69 -0.29 -4.61
C VAL A 41 -3.26 1.04 -4.17
N HIS A 42 -4.58 1.11 -4.12
CA HIS A 42 -5.35 2.24 -3.62
C HIS A 42 -5.99 1.87 -2.30
N VAL A 43 -5.81 2.73 -1.30
CA VAL A 43 -6.41 2.55 0.02
C VAL A 43 -7.38 3.69 0.28
N TYR A 44 -8.58 3.35 0.72
CA TYR A 44 -9.68 4.27 1.00
C TYR A 44 -10.07 4.13 2.46
N LEU A 45 -9.95 5.21 3.25
CA LEU A 45 -10.41 5.27 4.63
C LEU A 45 -11.65 6.17 4.69
N LYS A 46 -12.81 5.57 4.98
CA LYS A 46 -14.10 6.27 5.08
C LYS A 46 -14.58 6.36 6.51
N ASN A 47 -15.16 7.50 6.89
CA ASN A 47 -15.84 7.66 8.17
C ASN A 47 -17.36 7.45 8.01
N GLU A 48 -17.88 6.37 8.58
CA GLU A 48 -19.32 6.08 8.73
C GLU A 48 -19.69 5.82 10.21
N ILE A 49 -18.95 6.40 11.16
CA ILE A 49 -19.18 6.15 12.60
C ILE A 49 -20.54 6.65 13.04
N GLY A 50 -20.90 7.85 12.60
CA GLY A 50 -22.23 8.43 12.79
C GLY A 50 -22.28 9.90 12.41
N PRO A 51 -23.48 10.46 12.20
CA PRO A 51 -23.65 11.87 11.90
C PRO A 51 -22.95 12.76 12.95
N LYS A 52 -22.25 13.79 12.49
CA LYS A 52 -21.48 14.73 13.35
C LYS A 52 -20.33 14.11 14.16
N VAL A 53 -19.95 12.86 13.89
CA VAL A 53 -18.75 12.26 14.48
C VAL A 53 -17.56 12.50 13.57
N ALA A 54 -16.53 13.15 14.09
CA ALA A 54 -15.26 13.34 13.40
C ALA A 54 -14.28 12.23 13.78
N LEU A 55 -13.66 11.61 12.79
CA LEU A 55 -12.58 10.64 12.94
C LEU A 55 -11.25 11.36 12.76
N ASN A 56 -10.47 11.45 13.83
CA ASN A 56 -9.09 11.94 13.77
C ASN A 56 -8.17 10.74 13.54
N PHE A 57 -7.19 10.88 12.65
CA PHE A 57 -6.25 9.81 12.40
C PHE A 57 -4.87 10.29 11.96
N ARG A 58 -3.86 9.46 12.23
CA ARG A 58 -2.52 9.57 11.68
C ARG A 58 -2.11 8.23 11.11
N CYS A 59 -1.85 8.20 9.81
CA CYS A 59 -1.41 7.00 9.09
C CYS A 59 0.05 7.12 8.67
N GLN A 60 0.76 6.01 8.67
CA GLN A 60 2.14 5.94 8.21
C GLN A 60 2.52 4.52 7.80
N SER A 61 3.54 4.42 6.95
CA SER A 61 4.30 3.20 6.71
C SER A 61 5.71 3.36 7.29
N LYS A 62 6.59 2.37 7.06
CA LYS A 62 8.00 2.45 7.46
C LYS A 62 8.68 3.70 6.91
N ASP A 63 8.44 4.00 5.64
CA ASP A 63 9.21 5.00 4.89
C ASP A 63 8.37 6.25 4.51
N ASN A 64 7.06 6.24 4.78
CA ASN A 64 6.16 7.31 4.37
C ASN A 64 5.18 7.67 5.50
N ASN A 65 5.21 8.93 5.95
CA ASN A 65 4.26 9.46 6.91
C ASN A 65 3.17 10.25 6.17
N LEU A 66 1.91 9.84 6.32
CA LEU A 66 0.78 10.52 5.68
C LEU A 66 0.28 11.73 6.49
N GLY A 67 0.72 11.87 7.74
CA GLY A 67 0.37 12.99 8.63
C GLY A 67 -0.96 12.83 9.36
N ASP A 68 -1.33 13.87 10.10
CA ASP A 68 -2.59 13.98 10.83
C ASP A 68 -3.70 14.53 9.95
N HIS A 69 -4.88 13.93 10.08
CA HIS A 69 -6.06 14.29 9.31
C HIS A 69 -7.32 14.17 10.17
N ILE A 70 -8.37 14.87 9.74
CA ILE A 70 -9.71 14.78 10.29
C ILE A 70 -10.66 14.41 9.15
N LEU A 71 -11.42 13.33 9.32
CA LEU A 71 -12.50 12.92 8.42
C LEU A 71 -13.84 13.15 9.10
N TYR A 72 -14.67 14.01 8.50
CA TYR A 72 -16.06 14.15 8.90
C TYR A 72 -16.92 13.01 8.36
N TYR A 73 -18.12 12.85 8.92
CA TYR A 73 -19.05 11.81 8.53
C TYR A 73 -19.31 11.81 7.01
N GLY A 74 -19.20 10.64 6.38
CA GLY A 74 -19.38 10.43 4.94
C GLY A 74 -18.15 10.71 4.10
N GLN A 75 -17.11 11.35 4.64
CA GLN A 75 -15.88 11.65 3.89
C GLN A 75 -14.98 10.43 3.75
N THR A 76 -14.15 10.45 2.70
CA THR A 76 -13.13 9.43 2.42
C THR A 76 -11.77 10.09 2.23
N TYR A 77 -10.75 9.56 2.89
CA TYR A 77 -9.34 9.88 2.62
C TYR A 77 -8.72 8.76 1.80
N THR A 78 -7.94 9.11 0.78
CA THR A 78 -7.40 8.15 -0.19
C THR A 78 -5.92 8.39 -0.40
N TRP A 79 -5.15 7.30 -0.47
CA TRP A 79 -3.77 7.32 -0.94
C TRP A 79 -3.49 6.10 -1.80
N SER A 80 -2.38 6.14 -2.56
CA SER A 80 -1.95 5.01 -3.37
C SER A 80 -0.43 4.88 -3.37
N PHE A 81 0.04 3.67 -3.63
CA PHE A 81 1.46 3.35 -3.73
C PHE A 81 1.67 2.25 -4.77
N GLY A 82 2.90 2.18 -5.30
CA GLY A 82 3.30 1.09 -6.20
C GLY A 82 3.46 -0.23 -5.43
N ASP A 83 2.92 -1.31 -5.99
CA ASP A 83 3.09 -2.67 -5.51
C ASP A 83 4.58 -3.06 -5.62
N GLN A 84 5.21 -3.31 -4.48
CA GLN A 84 6.61 -3.71 -4.45
C GLN A 84 6.73 -5.20 -4.78
N ILE A 85 7.39 -5.53 -5.89
CA ILE A 85 7.57 -6.94 -6.33
C ILE A 85 8.38 -7.76 -5.29
N PHE A 86 9.29 -7.11 -4.55
CA PHE A 86 10.21 -7.77 -3.60
C PHE A 86 10.07 -7.27 -2.15
N GLY A 87 8.98 -6.58 -1.81
CA GLY A 87 8.78 -5.96 -0.49
C GLY A 87 7.42 -6.26 0.15
N ARG A 88 7.32 -6.05 1.46
CA ARG A 88 6.03 -6.04 2.18
C ARG A 88 5.73 -4.60 2.56
N THR A 89 4.64 -4.05 2.04
CA THR A 89 4.12 -2.75 2.43
C THR A 89 3.16 -2.93 3.60
N LEU A 90 3.33 -2.09 4.61
CA LEU A 90 2.45 -1.98 5.77
C LEU A 90 2.13 -0.50 6.00
N TYR A 91 0.85 -0.18 6.07
CA TYR A 91 0.34 1.09 6.58
C TYR A 91 -0.46 0.82 7.84
N TRP A 92 -0.09 1.48 8.93
CA TRP A 92 -0.87 1.47 10.16
C TRP A 92 -1.37 2.89 10.47
N CYS A 93 -2.53 2.96 11.11
CA CYS A 93 -3.15 4.22 11.46
C CYS A 93 -3.55 4.22 12.93
N ARG A 94 -3.16 5.27 13.64
CA ARG A 94 -3.75 5.62 14.94
C ARG A 94 -5.01 6.42 14.66
N MET A 95 -6.12 5.99 15.22
CA MET A 95 -7.43 6.57 14.96
C MET A 95 -8.16 6.81 16.26
N HIS A 96 -8.81 7.97 16.39
CA HIS A 96 -9.67 8.24 17.52
C HIS A 96 -10.88 9.11 17.17
N TRP A 97 -11.94 8.94 17.96
CA TRP A 97 -13.19 9.68 17.83
C TRP A 97 -13.88 9.79 19.19
N LEU A 98 -14.77 10.77 19.34
CA LEU A 98 -15.55 11.00 20.56
C LEU A 98 -16.93 10.35 20.43
N ASP A 99 -17.25 9.39 21.32
CA ASP A 99 -18.62 8.95 21.51
C ASP A 99 -19.33 9.95 22.42
N SER A 100 -19.99 10.95 21.81
CA SER A 100 -20.68 12.01 22.54
C SER A 100 -21.83 11.50 23.41
N LYS A 101 -22.39 10.31 23.14
CA LYS A 101 -23.47 9.74 23.96
C LYS A 101 -22.93 9.21 25.29
N LYS A 102 -21.72 8.64 25.27
CA LYS A 102 -21.05 8.10 26.46
C LYS A 102 -20.03 9.07 27.06
N ASN A 103 -19.74 10.16 26.36
CA ASN A 103 -18.69 11.13 26.68
C ASN A 103 -17.31 10.45 26.89
N ILE A 104 -16.94 9.54 25.99
CA ILE A 104 -15.66 8.83 26.01
C ILE A 104 -14.93 8.97 24.68
N TYR A 105 -13.60 9.09 24.73
CA TYR A 105 -12.76 8.97 23.56
C TYR A 105 -12.49 7.51 23.26
N ILE A 106 -12.69 7.11 22.00
CA ILE A 106 -12.37 5.79 21.47
C ILE A 106 -11.12 5.92 20.61
N GLU A 107 -10.10 5.16 20.95
CA GLU A 107 -8.80 5.17 20.27
C GLU A 107 -8.33 3.75 19.95
N GLY A 108 -7.77 3.56 18.76
CA GLY A 108 -7.14 2.31 18.36
C GLY A 108 -6.05 2.51 17.32
N THR A 109 -5.13 1.55 17.24
CA THR A 109 -4.11 1.46 16.19
C THR A 109 -4.40 0.24 15.34
N PHE A 110 -4.47 0.42 14.03
CA PHE A 110 -4.88 -0.63 13.10
C PHE A 110 -3.96 -0.70 11.89
N ASP A 111 -3.63 -1.91 11.45
CA ASP A 111 -2.97 -2.16 10.18
C ASP A 111 -4.01 -1.97 9.07
N ILE A 112 -4.11 -0.75 8.54
CA ILE A 112 -5.11 -0.37 7.53
C ILE A 112 -4.80 -1.02 6.18
N TYR A 113 -3.53 -1.26 5.88
CA TYR A 113 -3.11 -2.10 4.76
C TYR A 113 -1.86 -2.90 5.10
N LYS A 114 -1.84 -4.18 4.74
CA LYS A 114 -0.69 -5.07 4.78
C LYS A 114 -0.66 -5.96 3.55
N THR A 115 0.44 -5.97 2.79
CA THR A 115 0.57 -6.72 1.53
C THR A 115 0.00 -8.14 1.59
N SER A 116 0.24 -8.86 2.69
CA SER A 116 -0.48 -10.08 3.02
C SER A 116 -1.09 -9.94 4.42
N PRO A 117 -2.40 -10.17 4.60
CA PRO A 117 -3.32 -10.81 3.65
C PRO A 117 -4.05 -9.86 2.68
N ASP A 118 -3.92 -8.53 2.79
CA ASP A 118 -4.88 -7.62 2.13
C ASP A 118 -4.88 -7.69 0.60
N LYS A 119 -3.73 -8.02 -0.02
CA LYS A 119 -3.70 -8.22 -1.48
C LYS A 119 -4.62 -9.36 -1.94
N LEU A 120 -4.83 -10.38 -1.11
CA LEU A 120 -5.78 -11.46 -1.39
C LEU A 120 -7.22 -11.05 -1.06
N ILE A 121 -7.40 -10.19 -0.05
CA ILE A 121 -8.73 -9.77 0.43
C ILE A 121 -9.35 -8.72 -0.49
N CYS A 122 -8.63 -7.67 -0.85
CA CYS A 122 -9.17 -6.52 -1.57
C CYS A 122 -8.49 -6.24 -2.92
N GLY A 123 -7.50 -7.05 -3.30
CA GLY A 123 -6.74 -6.86 -4.54
C GLY A 123 -5.99 -5.52 -4.53
N SER A 124 -6.32 -4.67 -5.50
CA SER A 124 -5.72 -3.34 -5.66
C SER A 124 -6.54 -2.20 -5.05
N ASN A 125 -7.77 -2.46 -4.60
CA ASN A 125 -8.68 -1.43 -4.09
C ASN A 125 -9.17 -1.81 -2.69
N CYS A 126 -8.45 -1.32 -1.69
CA CYS A 126 -8.67 -1.66 -0.29
C CYS A 126 -9.42 -0.56 0.43
N THR A 127 -10.69 -0.80 0.69
CA THR A 127 -11.57 0.08 1.45
C THR A 127 -11.60 -0.33 2.91
N ARG A 128 -11.45 0.67 3.78
CA ARG A 128 -11.68 0.58 5.22
C ARG A 128 -12.74 1.58 5.61
N VAL A 129 -13.75 1.12 6.34
CA VAL A 129 -14.87 1.94 6.77
C VAL A 129 -14.95 1.91 8.29
N ALA A 130 -14.66 3.04 8.93
CA ALA A 130 -14.82 3.20 10.36
C ALA A 130 -16.32 3.33 10.68
N ARG A 131 -16.86 2.44 11.51
CA ARG A 131 -18.23 2.44 12.04
C ARG A 131 -18.18 2.40 13.57
N SER A 132 -19.33 2.55 14.22
CA SER A 132 -19.44 2.57 15.69
C SER A 132 -18.83 1.35 16.40
N HIS A 133 -18.91 0.15 15.81
CA HIS A 133 -18.39 -1.09 16.40
C HIS A 133 -16.94 -1.40 16.04
N GLY A 134 -16.43 -0.84 14.94
CA GLY A 134 -15.09 -1.14 14.48
C GLY A 134 -14.79 -0.63 13.09
N VAL A 135 -13.68 -1.10 12.55
CA VAL A 135 -13.23 -0.84 11.19
C VAL A 135 -13.63 -2.03 10.33
N TYR A 136 -14.39 -1.77 9.28
CA TYR A 136 -14.86 -2.75 8.32
C TYR A 136 -13.99 -2.74 7.07
N ALA A 137 -13.83 -3.87 6.40
CA ALA A 137 -13.06 -4.03 5.18
C ALA A 137 -13.92 -4.57 4.04
N ASN A 138 -13.60 -4.18 2.81
CA ASN A 138 -14.17 -4.82 1.63
C ASN A 138 -13.47 -6.15 1.34
N ASN A 139 -14.22 -7.07 0.76
CA ASN A 139 -13.68 -8.27 0.14
C ASN A 139 -13.82 -8.15 -1.39
N TYR A 140 -12.87 -8.71 -2.12
CA TYR A 140 -12.79 -8.61 -3.57
C TYR A 140 -13.98 -9.33 -4.21
N GLY A 141 -14.72 -8.60 -5.05
CA GLY A 141 -15.92 -9.12 -5.70
C GLY A 141 -17.15 -9.27 -4.80
N GLN A 142 -17.11 -8.73 -3.57
CA GLN A 142 -18.27 -8.70 -2.67
C GLN A 142 -18.68 -7.27 -2.35
N GLU A 143 -20.00 -7.04 -2.29
CA GLU A 143 -20.55 -5.73 -1.91
C GLU A 143 -20.55 -5.54 -0.39
N GLU A 144 -20.71 -6.62 0.37
CA GLU A 144 -20.79 -6.57 1.83
C GLU A 144 -19.41 -6.35 2.46
N LEU A 145 -19.36 -5.43 3.43
CA LEU A 145 -18.18 -5.18 4.23
C LEU A 145 -18.19 -6.08 5.46
N PHE A 146 -17.06 -6.70 5.78
CA PHE A 146 -16.91 -7.52 6.98
C PHE A 146 -16.16 -6.73 8.06
N LEU A 147 -16.45 -7.03 9.33
CA LEU A 147 -15.74 -6.43 10.46
C LEU A 147 -14.29 -6.92 10.46
N TYR A 148 -13.34 -6.00 10.29
CA TYR A 148 -11.91 -6.33 10.23
C TYR A 148 -11.22 -6.13 11.57
N TYR A 149 -11.57 -5.06 12.27
CA TYR A 149 -11.11 -4.79 13.63
C TYR A 149 -12.23 -4.24 14.49
N GLU A 150 -12.33 -4.72 15.72
CA GLU A 150 -13.15 -4.07 16.75
C GLU A 150 -12.42 -2.85 17.32
N TRP A 151 -13.18 -1.84 17.73
CA TRP A 151 -12.61 -0.77 18.55
C TRP A 151 -12.15 -1.33 19.91
N PRO A 152 -10.95 -0.96 20.40
CA PRO A 152 -10.55 -1.34 21.74
C PRO A 152 -11.52 -0.82 22.79
N ARG A 153 -11.78 -1.62 23.83
CA ARG A 153 -12.55 -1.15 24.99
C ARG A 153 -11.78 -0.05 25.69
N GLN A 154 -12.39 1.11 25.79
CA GLN A 154 -11.79 2.24 26.48
C GLN A 154 -12.15 2.19 27.95
N LYS A 155 -11.15 2.44 28.79
CA LYS A 155 -11.38 2.77 30.19
C LYS A 155 -11.88 4.22 30.21
N TYR A 156 -13.00 4.47 30.89
CA TYR A 156 -13.54 5.82 31.07
C TYR A 156 -12.45 6.84 31.46
N LEU A 157 -12.71 8.13 31.25
CA LEU A 157 -11.92 9.27 31.79
C LEU A 157 -11.93 9.36 33.33
N MET A 158 -12.05 8.24 34.05
CA MET A 158 -11.93 8.20 35.49
C MET A 158 -10.44 8.03 35.86
N GLN A 159 -9.80 9.16 36.20
CA GLN A 159 -8.60 9.34 37.04
C GLN A 159 -7.58 10.35 36.48
N GLN A 160 -8.01 11.58 36.17
CA GLN A 160 -7.08 12.72 36.16
C GLN A 160 -7.46 13.82 37.16
N ASN A 161 -8.58 13.70 37.91
CA ASN A 161 -9.04 14.76 38.83
C ASN A 161 -9.39 14.29 40.27
N GLN A 162 -8.85 13.17 40.79
CA GLN A 162 -9.15 12.75 42.18
C GLN A 162 -8.01 12.12 42.99
N THR A 163 -6.73 12.38 42.69
CA THR A 163 -5.64 12.08 43.64
C THR A 163 -4.56 13.15 43.59
N LYS A 164 -4.83 14.25 44.29
CA LYS A 164 -3.85 15.12 44.97
C LYS A 164 -4.64 16.10 45.84
N ALA A 165 -5.25 15.54 46.89
CA ALA A 165 -5.52 16.25 48.13
C ALA A 165 -4.56 15.68 49.18
#